data_AF-A0A2J0MAD6-F1
#
_entry.id   AF-A0A2J0MAD6-F1
#
_cell.length_a   1.000
_cell.length_b   1.000
_cell.length_c   1.000
_cell.angle_alpha   90.00
_cell.angle_beta   90.00
_cell.angle_gamma   90.00
#
_symmetry.space_group_name_H-M   'P 1'
#
loop_
_entity.id
_entity.type
_entity.pdbx_description
1 polymer ?
#
loop_
_entity_poly.entity_id
_entity_poly.type
_entity_poly.pdbx_seq_one_letter_code
_entity_poly.pdbx_strand_id
1 'polypeptide(L)'
;MGKKRIITKAEPGSVQADTKKQEAAILKKADLGIDEGKIYINSTYNNTIITLTDLNGNVLTGVSAGNVGFKGTKKSTPFAASKVAEALANRAKKIGVIKVWVIIKGIGAGRESALRSLAGRGLEFLSIKDATPVPHNGCRPKKIRRV
;
A
#
# COMPACT_ATOMS: atom_id res chain seq x y z
N MET A 1 1.83 -41.88 -9.55
CA MET A 1 2.54 -41.51 -8.30
C MET A 1 3.24 -40.17 -8.50
N GLY A 2 2.56 -39.08 -8.16
CA GLY A 2 2.98 -37.72 -8.48
C GLY A 2 4.05 -37.20 -7.53
N LYS A 3 5.18 -36.74 -8.09
CA LYS A 3 6.23 -36.01 -7.36
C LYS A 3 5.59 -34.82 -6.63
N LYS A 4 5.52 -34.89 -5.29
CA LYS A 4 5.21 -33.73 -4.45
C LYS A 4 6.28 -32.67 -4.74
N ARG A 5 5.90 -31.59 -5.40
CA ARG A 5 6.73 -30.38 -5.47
C ARG A 5 6.71 -29.76 -4.08
N ILE A 6 7.71 -30.09 -3.28
CA ILE A 6 7.99 -29.42 -2.01
C ILE A 6 8.43 -28.00 -2.39
N ILE A 7 7.60 -27.02 -2.08
CA ILE A 7 7.97 -25.61 -2.20
C ILE A 7 9.01 -25.36 -1.10
N THR A 8 10.29 -25.37 -1.48
CA THR A 8 11.39 -24.97 -0.60
C THR A 8 11.12 -23.54 -0.11
N LYS A 9 11.22 -23.36 1.22
CA LYS A 9 11.11 -22.05 1.87
C LYS A 9 12.09 -21.09 1.18
N ALA A 10 11.58 -19.94 0.76
CA ALA A 10 12.38 -18.86 0.20
C ALA A 10 13.56 -18.54 1.14
N GLU A 11 14.77 -18.62 0.61
CA GLU A 11 15.99 -18.32 1.34
C GLU A 11 16.04 -16.84 1.75
N PRO A 12 16.49 -16.53 2.97
CA PRO A 12 16.51 -15.17 3.51
C PRO A 12 17.48 -14.22 2.79
N GLY A 13 18.39 -14.73 1.96
CA GLY A 13 19.39 -13.93 1.23
C GLY A 13 18.81 -13.08 0.09
N SER A 14 17.77 -13.56 -0.60
CA SER A 14 17.13 -12.82 -1.71
C SER A 14 16.40 -11.56 -1.24
N VAL A 15 15.75 -11.65 -0.08
CA VAL A 15 14.97 -10.54 0.52
C VAL A 15 15.88 -9.39 0.94
N GLN A 16 17.11 -9.68 1.40
CA GLN A 16 18.05 -8.66 1.89
C GLN A 16 18.70 -7.83 0.78
N ALA A 17 18.94 -8.42 -0.39
CA ALA A 17 19.48 -7.70 -1.55
C ALA A 17 18.45 -6.73 -2.15
N ASP A 18 17.19 -7.18 -2.25
CA ASP A 18 16.09 -6.36 -2.75
C ASP A 18 15.79 -5.18 -1.81
N THR A 19 15.86 -5.38 -0.49
CA THR A 19 15.69 -4.28 0.48
C THR A 19 16.80 -3.24 0.35
N LYS A 20 18.08 -3.64 0.23
CA LYS A 20 19.19 -2.68 0.08
C LYS A 20 19.09 -1.85 -1.20
N LYS A 21 18.71 -2.46 -2.32
CA LYS A 21 18.52 -1.77 -3.60
C LYS A 21 17.33 -0.79 -3.55
N GLN A 22 16.25 -1.18 -2.87
CA GLN A 22 15.09 -0.32 -2.65
C GLN A 22 15.43 0.87 -1.73
N GLU A 23 16.25 0.66 -0.69
CA GLU A 23 16.67 1.74 0.21
C GLU A 23 17.53 2.80 -0.48
N ALA A 24 18.47 2.39 -1.34
CA ALA A 24 19.28 3.32 -2.13
C ALA A 24 18.43 4.16 -3.11
N ALA A 25 17.39 3.57 -3.71
CA ALA A 25 16.47 4.28 -4.58
C ALA A 25 15.56 5.26 -3.81
N ILE A 26 15.21 4.94 -2.56
CA ILE A 26 14.44 5.83 -1.68
C ILE A 26 15.29 7.03 -1.25
N LEU A 27 16.57 6.81 -0.92
CA LEU A 27 17.48 7.89 -0.53
C LEU A 27 17.68 8.91 -1.66
N LYS A 28 17.85 8.45 -2.91
CA LYS A 28 17.89 9.34 -4.08
C LYS A 28 16.63 10.19 -4.26
N LYS A 29 15.48 9.72 -3.77
CA LYS A 29 14.22 10.47 -3.81
C LYS A 29 14.04 11.40 -2.61
N ALA A 30 14.81 11.22 -1.54
CA ALA A 30 14.80 12.11 -0.38
C ALA A 30 15.44 13.47 -0.69
N ASP A 31 16.40 13.51 -1.61
CA ASP A 31 17.11 14.73 -2.01
C ASP A 31 16.21 15.76 -2.73
N LEU A 32 14.96 15.42 -3.07
CA LEU A 32 14.03 16.34 -3.73
C LEU A 32 13.36 17.37 -2.79
N GLY A 33 13.52 17.24 -1.46
CA GLY A 33 13.02 18.24 -0.50
C GLY A 33 11.50 18.43 -0.53
N ILE A 34 10.75 17.33 -0.47
CA ILE A 34 9.29 17.33 -0.61
C ILE A 34 8.63 17.19 0.76
N ASP A 35 8.06 18.28 1.25
CA ASP A 35 7.43 18.33 2.59
C ASP A 35 5.97 17.84 2.58
N GLU A 36 5.27 18.03 1.46
CA GLU A 36 3.84 17.75 1.30
C GLU A 36 3.56 16.76 0.16
N GLY A 37 2.69 15.78 0.39
CA GLY A 37 2.38 14.73 -0.59
C GLY A 37 0.95 14.19 -0.54
N LYS A 38 0.57 13.40 -1.53
CA LYS A 38 -0.73 12.69 -1.56
C LYS A 38 -0.50 11.20 -1.31
N ILE A 39 -1.31 10.62 -0.43
CA ILE A 39 -1.38 9.18 -0.18
C ILE A 39 -2.65 8.63 -0.83
N TYR A 40 -2.48 7.67 -1.73
CA TYR A 40 -3.58 6.90 -2.30
C TYR A 40 -3.68 5.54 -1.59
N ILE A 41 -4.82 5.30 -0.94
CA ILE A 41 -5.17 4.01 -0.34
C ILE A 41 -6.16 3.31 -1.27
N ASN A 42 -5.72 2.26 -1.94
CA ASN A 42 -6.60 1.39 -2.71
C ASN A 42 -6.95 0.14 -1.88
N SER A 43 -8.17 0.10 -1.37
CA SER A 43 -8.68 -1.02 -0.57
C SER A 43 -9.69 -1.84 -1.36
N THR A 44 -9.23 -2.98 -1.85
CA THR A 44 -10.08 -3.99 -2.50
C THR A 44 -10.36 -5.12 -1.50
N TYR A 45 -11.34 -5.98 -1.80
CA TYR A 45 -11.66 -7.13 -0.94
C TYR A 45 -10.50 -8.09 -0.72
N ASN A 46 -9.54 -8.16 -1.66
CA ASN A 46 -8.48 -9.18 -1.63
C ASN A 46 -7.11 -8.61 -1.26
N ASN A 47 -6.94 -7.29 -1.30
CA ASN A 47 -5.65 -6.63 -1.14
C ASN A 47 -5.80 -5.15 -0.78
N THR A 48 -4.82 -4.64 -0.04
CA THR A 48 -4.64 -3.21 0.20
C THR A 48 -3.30 -2.77 -0.38
N ILE A 49 -3.34 -1.73 -1.20
CA ILE A 49 -2.17 -1.11 -1.82
C ILE A 49 -2.17 0.35 -1.43
N ILE A 50 -1.04 0.84 -0.92
CA ILE A 50 -0.89 2.24 -0.53
C ILE A 50 0.29 2.84 -1.29
N THR A 51 0.06 4.00 -1.88
CA THR A 51 1.04 4.70 -2.71
C THR A 51 1.20 6.13 -2.22
N LEU A 52 2.44 6.55 -2.02
CA LEU A 52 2.81 7.93 -1.72
C LEU A 52 3.27 8.62 -3.00
N THR A 53 2.75 9.81 -3.22
CA THR A 53 3.00 10.62 -4.40
C THR A 53 3.23 12.08 -4.03
N ASP A 54 3.82 12.83 -4.95
CA ASP A 54 3.89 14.29 -4.86
C ASP A 54 2.53 14.93 -5.15
N LEU A 55 2.43 16.23 -4.91
CA LEU A 55 1.28 17.03 -5.32
C LEU A 55 0.94 16.90 -6.81
N ASN A 56 1.98 16.79 -7.64
CA ASN A 56 1.90 16.64 -9.10
C ASN A 56 1.54 15.23 -9.55
N GLY A 57 1.47 14.25 -8.63
CA GLY A 57 1.10 12.87 -8.95
C GLY A 57 2.26 11.94 -9.29
N ASN A 58 3.51 12.40 -9.22
CA ASN A 58 4.68 11.55 -9.38
C ASN A 58 4.80 10.57 -8.21
N VAL A 59 5.11 9.30 -8.49
CA VAL A 59 5.17 8.27 -7.44
C VAL A 59 6.53 8.26 -6.75
N LEU A 60 6.52 8.60 -5.47
CA LEU A 60 7.68 8.50 -4.60
C LEU A 60 7.93 7.05 -4.20
N THR A 61 6.94 6.43 -3.56
CA THR A 61 7.05 5.05 -3.09
C THR A 61 5.68 4.39 -2.96
N GLY A 62 5.65 3.06 -2.98
CA GLY A 62 4.43 2.28 -2.82
C GLY A 62 4.68 0.96 -2.11
N VAL A 63 3.68 0.52 -1.34
CA VAL A 63 3.70 -0.73 -0.60
C VAL A 63 2.36 -1.44 -0.79
N SER A 64 2.39 -2.76 -0.87
CA SER A 64 1.19 -3.60 -0.88
C SER A 64 1.28 -4.69 0.16
N ALA A 65 0.15 -5.33 0.50
CA ALA A 65 0.16 -6.45 1.44
C ALA A 65 1.09 -7.60 0.99
N GLY A 66 1.25 -7.78 -0.32
CA GLY A 66 2.21 -8.72 -0.88
C GLY A 66 3.68 -8.32 -0.67
N ASN A 67 3.99 -7.03 -0.73
CA ASN A 67 5.35 -6.51 -0.49
C ASN A 67 5.82 -6.73 0.95
N VAL A 68 4.89 -6.70 1.91
CA VAL A 68 5.15 -6.99 3.34
C VAL A 68 5.24 -8.51 3.62
N GLY A 69 4.99 -9.36 2.61
CA GLY A 69 5.13 -10.80 2.70
C GLY A 69 3.85 -11.59 3.00
N PHE A 70 2.68 -10.92 3.07
CA PHE A 70 1.42 -11.64 3.21
C PHE A 70 1.06 -12.36 1.90
N LYS A 71 0.58 -13.61 2.00
CA LYS A 71 0.20 -14.47 0.87
C LYS A 71 -1.23 -14.99 1.02
N GLY A 72 -1.88 -15.26 -0.11
CA GLY A 72 -3.24 -15.81 -0.16
C GLY A 72 -4.28 -14.92 0.54
N THR A 73 -5.20 -15.55 1.27
CA THR A 73 -6.30 -14.90 2.01
C THR A 73 -5.81 -13.96 3.11
N LYS A 74 -4.58 -14.10 3.61
CA LYS A 74 -4.04 -13.21 4.64
C LYS A 74 -3.89 -11.76 4.15
N LYS A 75 -3.83 -11.54 2.82
CA LYS A 75 -3.72 -10.20 2.20
C LYS A 75 -4.97 -9.33 2.35
N SER A 76 -6.15 -9.92 2.53
CA SER A 76 -7.41 -9.18 2.67
C SER A 76 -7.67 -8.66 4.07
N THR A 77 -6.84 -9.06 5.04
CA THR A 77 -7.08 -8.77 6.45
C THR A 77 -6.75 -7.31 6.80
N PRO A 78 -7.46 -6.71 7.77
CA PRO A 78 -7.15 -5.36 8.28
C PRO A 78 -5.75 -5.28 8.90
N PHE A 79 -5.28 -6.36 9.52
CA PHE A 79 -3.93 -6.44 10.07
C PHE A 79 -2.84 -6.27 9.00
N ALA A 80 -3.04 -6.87 7.83
CA ALA A 80 -2.13 -6.68 6.71
C ALA A 80 -2.11 -5.21 6.25
N ALA A 81 -3.26 -4.54 6.22
CA ALA A 81 -3.35 -3.12 5.87
C ALA A 81 -2.60 -2.22 6.87
N SER A 82 -2.71 -2.48 8.17
CA SER A 82 -1.94 -1.78 9.20
C SER A 82 -0.43 -1.94 9.03
N LYS A 83 0.03 -3.15 8.70
CA LYS A 83 1.46 -3.40 8.45
C LYS A 83 1.96 -2.75 7.16
N VAL A 84 1.13 -2.66 6.12
CA VAL A 84 1.44 -1.91 4.90
C VAL A 84 1.57 -0.42 5.18
N ALA A 85 0.64 0.15 5.95
CA ALA A 85 0.68 1.54 6.38
C ALA A 85 1.94 1.86 7.21
N GLU A 86 2.32 0.98 8.14
CA GLU A 86 3.57 1.10 8.91
C GLU A 86 4.80 1.12 8.00
N ALA A 87 4.90 0.18 7.07
CA ALA A 87 6.02 0.12 6.14
C ALA A 87 6.09 1.37 5.23
N LEU A 88 4.94 1.88 4.79
CA LEU A 88 4.89 3.10 3.99
C LEU A 88 5.29 4.34 4.79
N ALA A 89 4.81 4.49 6.02
CA ALA A 89 5.15 5.62 6.89
C ALA A 89 6.67 5.67 7.15
N ASN A 90 7.30 4.51 7.38
CA ASN A 90 8.76 4.44 7.54
C ASN A 90 9.51 4.89 6.27
N ARG A 91 9.00 4.56 5.08
CA ARG A 91 9.58 5.03 3.82
C ARG A 91 9.34 6.52 3.59
N ALA A 92 8.16 7.03 3.95
CA ALA A 92 7.82 8.44 3.85
C ALA A 92 8.73 9.31 4.72
N LYS A 93 9.01 8.88 5.96
CA LYS A 93 9.95 9.54 6.87
C LYS A 93 11.37 9.63 6.33
N LYS A 94 11.84 8.59 5.62
CA LYS A 94 13.15 8.60 4.97
C LYS A 94 13.23 9.63 3.83
N ILE A 95 12.09 9.93 3.19
CA ILE A 95 12.00 10.90 2.09
C ILE A 95 11.82 12.33 2.62
N GLY A 96 11.27 12.49 3.82
CA GLY A 96 11.06 13.81 4.45
C GLY A 96 9.62 14.32 4.38
N VAL A 97 8.65 13.51 3.93
CA VAL A 97 7.25 13.95 3.83
C VAL A 97 6.61 14.00 5.23
N ILE A 98 6.08 15.17 5.61
CA ILE A 98 5.44 15.42 6.91
C ILE A 98 3.93 15.49 6.76
N LYS A 99 3.45 16.27 5.78
CA LYS A 99 2.03 16.54 5.58
C LYS A 99 1.48 15.78 4.39
N VAL A 100 0.29 15.22 4.54
CA VAL A 100 -0.31 14.36 3.52
C VAL A 100 -1.81 14.56 3.34
N TRP A 101 -2.23 14.60 2.07
CA TRP A 101 -3.63 14.43 1.68
C TRP A 101 -3.92 12.96 1.45
N VAL A 102 -4.91 12.42 2.13
CA VAL A 102 -5.29 11.00 2.01
C VAL A 102 -6.47 10.85 1.07
N ILE A 103 -6.30 10.06 0.02
CA ILE A 103 -7.32 9.73 -0.97
C ILE A 103 -7.57 8.23 -0.90
N ILE A 104 -8.79 7.86 -0.54
CA ILE A 104 -9.21 6.47 -0.36
C ILE A 104 -10.01 6.04 -1.59
N LYS A 105 -9.76 4.82 -2.06
CA LYS A 105 -10.52 4.20 -3.14
C LYS A 105 -10.88 2.76 -2.77
N GLY A 106 -12.17 2.45 -2.88
CA GLY A 106 -12.72 1.11 -2.65
C GLY A 106 -13.23 0.88 -1.23
N ILE A 107 -13.95 -0.24 -1.08
CA ILE A 107 -14.73 -0.59 0.13
C ILE A 107 -14.14 -1.78 0.91
N GLY A 108 -12.87 -2.11 0.66
CA GLY A 108 -12.19 -3.23 1.31
C GLY A 108 -12.00 -3.05 2.83
N ALA A 109 -11.77 -4.18 3.52
CA ALA A 109 -11.58 -4.22 4.97
C ALA A 109 -10.35 -3.45 5.48
N GLY A 110 -9.40 -3.12 4.61
CA GLY A 110 -8.17 -2.40 4.97
C GLY A 110 -8.29 -0.89 5.05
N ARG A 111 -9.46 -0.32 4.72
CA ARG A 111 -9.68 1.13 4.60
C ARG A 111 -9.38 1.90 5.89
N GLU A 112 -10.11 1.61 6.96
CA GLU A 112 -9.96 2.32 8.24
C GLU A 112 -8.67 1.93 8.95
N SER A 113 -8.29 0.66 8.88
CA SER A 113 -7.07 0.15 9.52
C SER A 113 -5.81 0.81 8.96
N ALA A 114 -5.74 1.02 7.64
CA ALA A 114 -4.64 1.76 7.02
C ALA A 114 -4.60 3.22 7.47
N LEU A 115 -5.75 3.90 7.48
CA LEU A 115 -5.86 5.30 7.90
C LEU A 115 -5.40 5.49 9.35
N ARG A 116 -5.90 4.65 10.27
CA ARG A 116 -5.55 4.68 11.69
C ARG A 116 -4.06 4.41 11.92
N SER A 117 -3.49 3.46 11.17
CA SER A 117 -2.06 3.13 11.27
C SER A 117 -1.16 4.23 10.71
N LEU A 118 -1.58 4.93 9.65
CA LEU A 118 -0.86 6.11 9.13
C LEU A 118 -0.90 7.26 10.14
N ALA A 119 -2.06 7.52 10.75
CA ALA A 119 -2.22 8.56 11.78
C ALA A 119 -1.30 8.31 12.99
N GLY A 120 -1.27 7.07 13.48
CA GLY A 120 -0.44 6.68 14.63
C GLY A 120 1.07 6.69 14.37
N ARG A 121 1.53 6.96 13.14
CA ARG A 121 2.96 7.00 12.79
C ARG A 121 3.50 8.40 12.58
N GLY A 122 2.72 9.44 12.88
CA GLY A 122 3.18 10.83 12.89
C GLY A 122 3.23 11.48 11.50
N LEU A 123 2.36 11.04 10.59
CA LEU A 123 2.06 11.78 9.36
C LEU A 123 0.86 12.70 9.64
N GLU A 124 0.97 13.97 9.29
CA GLU A 124 -0.08 14.94 9.50
C GLU A 124 -1.09 14.91 8.34
N PHE A 125 -2.36 14.67 8.65
CA PHE A 125 -3.41 14.64 7.63
C PHE A 125 -3.98 16.04 7.39
N LEU A 126 -3.82 16.53 6.17
CA LEU A 126 -4.44 17.78 5.71
C LEU A 126 -5.90 17.57 5.30
N SER A 127 -6.19 16.45 4.64
CA SER A 127 -7.55 16.13 4.19
C SER A 127 -7.70 14.63 4.01
N ILE A 128 -8.92 14.13 4.22
CA ILE A 128 -9.32 12.76 3.95
C ILE A 128 -10.46 12.82 2.94
N LYS A 129 -10.22 12.28 1.74
CA LYS A 129 -11.22 12.22 0.67
C LYS A 129 -11.47 10.78 0.25
N ASP A 130 -12.75 10.41 0.16
CA ASP A 130 -13.14 9.17 -0.53
C ASP A 130 -13.35 9.46 -2.01
N ALA A 131 -12.62 8.74 -2.86
CA ALA A 131 -12.70 8.77 -4.32
C ALA A 131 -13.13 7.40 -4.87
N THR A 132 -13.91 6.63 -4.11
CA THR A 132 -14.51 5.38 -4.60
C THR A 132 -15.45 5.68 -5.78
N PRO A 133 -15.21 5.12 -6.97
CA PRO A 133 -15.99 5.44 -8.15
C PRO A 133 -17.40 4.86 -8.03
N VAL A 134 -18.42 5.71 -8.12
CA VAL A 134 -19.82 5.32 -8.23
C VAL A 134 -20.24 5.44 -9.70
N PRO A 135 -20.56 4.32 -10.38
CA PRO A 135 -20.94 4.36 -11.79
C PRO A 135 -22.39 4.86 -11.96
N HIS A 136 -22.62 5.80 -12.87
CA HIS A 136 -23.95 6.26 -13.26
C HIS A 136 -24.49 5.40 -14.40
N ASN A 137 -24.97 4.18 -14.10
CA ASN A 137 -25.54 3.24 -15.08
C ASN A 137 -24.66 3.03 -16.34
N GLY A 138 -23.36 2.81 -16.13
CA GLY A 138 -22.38 2.56 -17.19
C GLY A 138 -22.33 1.09 -17.65
N CYS A 139 -21.13 0.52 -17.76
CA CYS A 139 -20.94 -0.87 -18.19
C CYS A 139 -21.70 -1.86 -17.28
N ARG A 140 -22.35 -2.85 -17.90
CA ARG A 140 -23.07 -3.90 -17.19
C ARG A 140 -22.13 -4.66 -16.22
N PRO A 141 -22.49 -4.80 -14.92
CA PRO A 141 -21.68 -5.55 -13.98
C PRO A 141 -21.62 -7.03 -14.36
N LYS A 142 -20.53 -7.70 -13.97
CA LYS A 142 -20.35 -9.13 -14.24
C LYS A 142 -21.51 -9.93 -13.62
N LYS A 143 -21.98 -10.96 -14.35
CA LYS A 143 -23.00 -11.89 -13.86
C LYS A 143 -22.62 -12.41 -12.47
N ILE A 144 -23.62 -12.47 -11.58
CA ILE A 144 -23.47 -13.00 -10.22
C ILE A 144 -22.81 -14.38 -10.28
N ARG A 145 -21.75 -14.57 -9.49
CA ARG A 145 -21.07 -15.87 -9.38
C ARG A 145 -22.00 -16.87 -8.72
N ARG A 146 -22.21 -18.01 -9.37
CA ARG A 146 -22.85 -19.20 -8.80
C ARG A 146 -21.72 -20.04 -8.22
N VAL A 147 -21.58 -20.06 -6.91
CA VAL A 147 -20.57 -20.86 -6.19
C VAL A 147 -21.30 -21.93 -5.42
#